data_AF-A0A656HJ13-F1
#
_entry.id   AF-A0A656HJ13-F1
#
_cell.length_a   1.000
_cell.length_b   1.000
_cell.length_c   1.000
_cell.angle_alpha   90.00
_cell.angle_beta   90.00
_cell.angle_gamma   90.00
#
_symmetry.space_group_name_H-M   'P 1'
#
loop_
_entity.id
_entity.type
_entity.pdbx_description
1 polymer ?
#
loop_
_entity_poly.entity_id
_entity_poly.type
_entity_poly.pdbx_seq_one_letter_code
_entity_poly.pdbx_strand_id
1 'polypeptide(L)'
;MPKKIKYELKEAIVSLSGTCFWYWNSFYSFLDSCGVAKRLRDRYPREAFNKYQVMRNILEYLEDTNDIETINNIISNFYRLRGAIDKDALDEKKAKELLKEFRDLVGNDPIDIEIEKRKREEARTTYNTHIEQNKSQRKRLEDLNSMFIALTTGNEHTPQQRGYKLENLFCDLLQLTELDYSRPYKTPDGEQIDGHFKYEKFDYLIESKWEDNLIKQKDLSIFDGKIRGKVQSTRGLFLSANGFDDNAVIKFSGDSPRIILMTGEDLAMILCGRVLFSDAMKAKVEAIVRYGNINFPLRNI
;
A
#
# COMPACT_ATOMS: atom_id res chain seq x y z
N MET A 1 14.66 -29.02 12.90
CA MET A 1 14.08 -30.30 13.38
C MET A 1 12.58 -30.24 13.17
N PRO A 2 11.93 -31.31 12.69
CA PRO A 2 10.47 -31.33 12.49
C PRO A 2 9.76 -31.05 13.82
N LYS A 3 8.67 -30.28 13.78
CA LYS A 3 7.91 -29.90 14.97
C LYS A 3 7.12 -31.12 15.46
N LYS A 4 7.66 -31.85 16.43
CA LYS A 4 7.00 -33.02 17.03
C LYS A 4 5.94 -32.58 18.04
N ILE A 5 4.78 -33.23 18.01
CA ILE A 5 3.71 -33.05 18.99
C ILE A 5 4.23 -33.57 20.33
N LYS A 6 3.85 -32.92 21.45
CA LYS A 6 4.15 -33.46 22.78
C LYS A 6 3.56 -34.87 22.91
N TYR A 7 4.32 -35.79 23.48
CA TYR A 7 3.92 -37.19 23.61
C TYR A 7 2.54 -37.36 24.26
N GLU A 8 2.28 -36.65 25.35
CA GLU A 8 1.00 -36.67 26.07
C GLU A 8 -0.19 -36.25 25.19
N LEU A 9 0.00 -35.22 24.37
CA LEU A 9 -1.03 -34.74 23.45
C LEU A 9 -1.29 -35.74 22.33
N LYS A 10 -0.25 -36.40 21.81
CA LYS A 10 -0.37 -37.47 20.81
C LYS A 10 -1.17 -38.65 21.33
N GLU A 11 -0.87 -39.11 22.56
CA GLU A 11 -1.62 -40.20 23.21
C GLU A 11 -3.08 -39.82 23.49
N ALA A 12 -3.34 -38.56 23.85
CA ALA A 12 -4.70 -38.06 24.03
C ALA A 12 -5.51 -38.12 22.71
N ILE A 13 -4.95 -37.66 21.59
CA ILE A 13 -5.60 -37.72 20.26
C ILE A 13 -5.89 -39.16 19.85
N VAL A 14 -4.93 -40.06 20.05
CA VAL A 14 -5.10 -41.49 19.76
C VAL A 14 -6.23 -42.08 20.61
N SER A 15 -6.26 -41.78 21.90
CA SER A 15 -7.30 -42.25 22.83
C SER A 15 -8.70 -41.75 22.46
N LEU A 16 -8.82 -40.49 22.05
CA LEU A 16 -10.07 -39.89 21.57
C LEU A 16 -10.59 -40.55 20.30
N SER A 17 -9.72 -41.08 19.44
CA SER A 17 -10.11 -41.68 18.16
C SER A 17 -11.00 -42.91 18.30
N GLY A 18 -10.79 -43.74 19.33
CA GLY A 18 -11.69 -44.85 19.64
C GLY A 18 -12.80 -44.49 20.62
N THR A 19 -12.59 -43.49 21.47
CA THR A 19 -13.56 -43.12 22.52
C THR A 19 -14.67 -42.19 22.00
N CYS A 20 -14.39 -41.38 20.97
CA CYS A 20 -15.38 -40.48 20.37
C CYS A 20 -16.09 -41.07 19.15
N PHE A 21 -15.56 -42.14 18.55
CA PHE A 21 -16.05 -42.70 17.28
C PHE A 21 -16.23 -44.22 17.35
N TRP A 22 -17.46 -44.68 17.22
CA TRP A 22 -17.84 -46.09 17.11
C TRP A 22 -17.87 -46.53 15.65
N TYR A 23 -18.51 -45.76 14.77
CA TYR A 23 -18.60 -46.09 13.35
C TYR A 23 -17.35 -45.62 12.61
N TRP A 24 -16.82 -46.49 11.74
CA TRP A 24 -15.69 -46.17 10.87
C TRP A 24 -15.99 -45.02 9.92
N ASN A 25 -17.23 -44.91 9.43
CA ASN A 25 -17.63 -43.80 8.56
C ASN A 25 -17.56 -42.45 9.28
N SER A 26 -17.99 -42.37 10.55
CA SER A 26 -17.87 -41.17 11.39
C SER A 26 -16.41 -40.77 11.59
N PHE A 27 -15.54 -41.75 11.89
CA PHE A 27 -14.11 -41.52 12.07
C PHE A 27 -13.42 -41.07 10.77
N TYR A 28 -13.72 -41.70 9.64
CA TYR A 28 -13.18 -41.30 8.34
C TYR A 28 -13.67 -39.94 7.90
N SER A 29 -14.94 -39.62 8.14
CA SER A 29 -15.48 -38.28 7.87
C SER A 29 -14.78 -37.21 8.71
N PHE A 30 -14.43 -37.51 9.96
CA PHE A 30 -13.64 -36.62 10.80
C PHE A 30 -12.22 -36.42 10.27
N LEU A 31 -11.53 -37.49 9.85
CA LEU A 31 -10.19 -37.37 9.25
C LEU A 31 -10.23 -36.54 7.96
N ASP A 32 -11.23 -36.78 7.11
CA ASP A 32 -11.43 -36.03 5.87
C ASP A 32 -11.68 -34.53 6.17
N SER A 33 -12.46 -34.18 7.20
CA SER A 33 -12.67 -32.79 7.62
C SER A 33 -11.44 -32.13 8.23
N CYS A 34 -10.47 -32.91 8.70
CA CYS A 34 -9.18 -32.41 9.18
C CYS A 34 -8.16 -32.20 8.04
N GLY A 35 -8.49 -32.59 6.80
CA GLY A 35 -7.58 -32.50 5.66
C GLY A 35 -6.68 -33.72 5.46
N VAL A 36 -6.93 -34.82 6.17
CA VAL A 36 -6.14 -36.05 6.00
C VAL A 36 -6.40 -36.62 4.61
N ALA A 37 -5.34 -36.76 3.81
CA ALA A 37 -5.46 -37.28 2.46
C ALA A 37 -6.04 -38.71 2.44
N LYS A 38 -7.04 -38.96 1.57
CA LYS A 38 -7.66 -40.30 1.43
C LYS A 38 -6.63 -41.41 1.19
N ARG A 39 -5.62 -41.15 0.36
CA ARG A 39 -4.50 -42.08 0.10
C ARG A 39 -3.71 -42.45 1.37
N LEU A 40 -3.59 -41.56 2.35
CA LEU A 40 -2.95 -41.85 3.63
C LEU A 40 -3.84 -42.72 4.50
N ARG A 41 -5.12 -42.39 4.60
CA ARG A 41 -6.10 -43.18 5.35
C ARG A 41 -6.23 -44.61 4.78
N ASP A 42 -6.32 -44.74 3.46
CA ASP A 42 -6.54 -46.02 2.78
C ASP A 42 -5.33 -46.98 2.90
N ARG A 43 -4.15 -46.49 3.35
CA ARG A 43 -3.01 -47.35 3.72
C ARG A 43 -3.27 -48.19 4.97
N TYR A 44 -4.24 -47.83 5.79
CA TYR A 44 -4.57 -48.50 7.05
C TYR A 44 -6.03 -49.00 7.04
N PRO A 45 -6.33 -50.08 6.30
CA PRO A 45 -7.68 -50.59 6.16
C PRO A 45 -8.25 -51.12 7.49
N ARG A 46 -9.55 -50.93 7.70
CA ARG A 46 -10.26 -51.32 8.95
C ARG A 46 -10.23 -52.82 9.23
N GLU A 47 -10.00 -53.64 8.20
CA GLU A 47 -9.89 -55.09 8.29
C GLU A 47 -8.60 -55.52 9.01
N ALA A 48 -7.57 -54.68 8.99
CA ALA A 48 -6.25 -54.97 9.57
C ALA A 48 -5.87 -54.07 10.75
N PHE A 49 -6.51 -52.90 10.89
CA PHE A 49 -6.17 -51.90 11.91
C PHE A 49 -7.39 -51.44 12.70
N ASN A 50 -7.19 -51.14 13.98
CA ASN A 50 -8.17 -50.44 14.79
C ASN A 50 -7.96 -48.90 14.74
N LYS A 51 -8.96 -48.12 15.18
CA LYS A 51 -8.92 -46.63 15.09
C LYS A 51 -7.73 -46.00 15.82
N TYR A 52 -7.29 -46.60 16.93
CA TYR A 52 -6.13 -46.13 17.69
C TYR A 52 -4.84 -46.28 16.88
N GLN A 53 -4.64 -47.45 16.26
CA GLN A 53 -3.50 -47.73 15.38
C GLN A 53 -3.52 -46.83 14.13
N VAL A 54 -4.70 -46.66 13.51
CA VAL A 54 -4.87 -45.77 12.37
C VAL A 54 -4.48 -44.34 12.72
N MET A 55 -5.01 -43.77 13.82
CA MET A 55 -4.67 -42.41 14.24
C MET A 55 -3.18 -42.28 14.56
N ARG A 56 -2.60 -43.25 15.27
CA ARG A 56 -1.16 -43.23 15.61
C ARG A 56 -0.29 -43.17 14.35
N ASN A 57 -0.56 -44.05 13.39
CA ASN A 57 0.21 -44.12 12.15
C ASN A 57 0.01 -42.87 11.28
N ILE A 58 -1.20 -42.29 11.26
CA ILE A 58 -1.47 -41.02 10.58
C ILE A 58 -0.66 -39.90 11.22
N LEU A 59 -0.69 -39.75 12.55
CA LEU A 59 0.07 -38.71 13.24
C LEU A 59 1.58 -38.87 13.02
N GLU A 60 2.11 -40.10 13.06
CA GLU A 60 3.52 -40.38 12.76
C GLU A 60 3.90 -39.96 11.35
N TYR A 61 3.09 -40.33 10.35
CA TYR A 61 3.31 -39.92 8.98
C TYR A 61 3.30 -38.40 8.82
N LEU A 62 2.32 -37.71 9.41
CA LEU A 62 2.21 -36.25 9.33
C LEU A 62 3.40 -35.54 10.02
N GLU A 63 3.90 -36.07 11.15
CA GLU A 63 5.09 -35.56 11.82
C GLU A 63 6.34 -35.74 10.95
N ASP A 64 6.50 -36.91 10.32
CA ASP A 64 7.64 -37.23 9.46
C ASP A 64 7.65 -36.41 8.17
N THR A 65 6.47 -36.13 7.62
CA THR A 65 6.33 -35.24 6.46
C THR A 65 6.27 -33.75 6.82
N ASN A 66 6.31 -33.41 8.12
CA ASN A 66 6.17 -32.05 8.64
C ASN A 66 4.89 -31.34 8.16
N ASP A 67 3.78 -32.08 8.06
CA ASP A 67 2.44 -31.55 7.74
C ASP A 67 1.77 -31.01 9.02
N ILE A 68 2.26 -29.85 9.45
CA ILE A 68 1.81 -29.17 10.68
C ILE A 68 0.36 -28.67 10.54
N GLU A 69 -0.07 -28.34 9.33
CA GLU A 69 -1.43 -27.84 9.08
C GLU A 69 -2.48 -28.91 9.37
N THR A 70 -2.32 -30.11 8.80
CA THR A 70 -3.23 -31.24 9.06
C THR A 70 -3.21 -31.63 10.54
N ILE A 71 -2.04 -31.62 11.19
CA ILE A 71 -1.92 -31.87 12.64
C ILE A 71 -2.72 -30.85 13.46
N ASN A 72 -2.56 -29.54 13.17
CA ASN A 72 -3.31 -28.48 13.85
C ASN A 72 -4.82 -28.60 13.60
N ASN A 73 -5.22 -28.98 12.38
CA ASN A 73 -6.62 -29.25 12.06
C ASN A 73 -7.18 -30.40 12.88
N ILE A 74 -6.45 -31.51 13.03
CA ILE A 74 -6.84 -32.63 13.89
C ILE A 74 -7.02 -32.15 15.34
N ILE A 75 -6.04 -31.43 15.89
CA ILE A 75 -6.08 -30.92 17.26
C ILE A 75 -7.29 -30.00 17.46
N SER A 76 -7.53 -29.08 16.53
CA SER A 76 -8.60 -28.08 16.63
C SER A 76 -9.99 -28.69 16.44
N ASN A 77 -10.12 -29.67 15.54
CA ASN A 77 -11.38 -30.40 15.39
C ASN A 77 -11.70 -31.21 16.65
N PHE A 78 -10.72 -31.90 17.25
CA PHE A 78 -10.90 -32.54 18.56
C PHE A 78 -11.22 -31.52 19.67
N TYR A 79 -10.57 -30.36 19.68
CA TYR A 79 -10.80 -29.30 20.67
C TYR A 79 -12.26 -28.82 20.66
N ARG A 80 -12.85 -28.74 19.48
CA ARG A 80 -14.23 -28.29 19.23
C ARG A 80 -15.30 -29.37 19.48
N LEU A 81 -14.92 -30.66 19.54
CA LEU A 81 -15.87 -31.73 19.88
C LEU A 81 -16.41 -31.52 21.30
N ARG A 82 -17.73 -31.71 21.47
CA ARG A 82 -18.41 -31.54 22.77
C ARG A 82 -18.73 -32.86 23.48
N GLY A 83 -18.48 -34.00 22.85
CA GLY A 83 -18.76 -35.34 23.35
C GLY A 83 -18.53 -36.40 22.28
N ALA A 84 -18.96 -37.63 22.55
CA ALA A 84 -18.95 -38.71 21.55
C ALA A 84 -19.82 -38.33 20.34
N ILE A 85 -19.38 -38.71 19.14
CA ILE A 85 -20.14 -38.53 17.90
C ILE A 85 -21.25 -39.57 17.82
N ASP A 86 -20.92 -40.83 18.09
CA ASP A 86 -21.85 -41.95 18.03
C ASP A 86 -22.41 -42.24 19.44
N LYS A 87 -23.18 -41.29 19.98
CA LYS A 87 -23.62 -41.26 21.40
C LYS A 87 -24.35 -42.52 21.85
N ASP A 88 -25.13 -43.14 20.96
CA ASP A 88 -25.93 -44.32 21.29
C ASP A 88 -25.08 -45.60 21.43
N ALA A 89 -23.83 -45.58 20.96
CA ALA A 89 -22.94 -46.73 20.93
C ALA A 89 -21.73 -46.61 21.87
N LEU A 90 -21.59 -45.49 22.58
CA LEU A 90 -20.39 -45.15 23.34
C LEU A 90 -20.72 -44.57 24.72
N ASP A 91 -19.75 -44.65 25.63
CA ASP A 91 -19.81 -43.98 26.93
C ASP A 91 -19.58 -42.47 26.76
N GLU A 92 -20.68 -41.70 26.75
CA GLU A 92 -20.64 -40.24 26.61
C GLU A 92 -19.92 -39.56 27.78
N LYS A 93 -19.96 -40.13 28.99
CA LYS A 93 -19.30 -39.56 30.17
C LYS A 93 -17.79 -39.65 30.00
N LYS A 94 -17.29 -40.84 29.65
CA LYS A 94 -15.87 -41.07 29.39
C LYS A 94 -15.34 -40.20 28.25
N ALA A 95 -16.10 -40.04 27.16
CA ALA A 95 -15.72 -39.18 26.05
C ALA A 95 -15.60 -37.70 26.46
N LYS A 96 -16.53 -37.20 27.28
CA LYS A 96 -16.48 -35.82 27.81
C LYS A 96 -15.30 -35.60 28.74
N GLU A 97 -14.96 -36.57 29.59
CA GLU A 97 -13.81 -36.51 30.49
C GLU A 97 -12.50 -36.41 29.70
N LEU A 98 -12.27 -37.32 28.72
CA LEU A 98 -11.06 -37.28 27.89
C LEU A 98 -10.98 -36.01 27.02
N LEU A 99 -12.10 -35.52 26.49
CA LEU A 99 -12.12 -34.26 25.73
C LEU A 99 -11.80 -33.06 26.63
N LYS A 100 -12.17 -33.10 27.91
CA LYS A 100 -11.80 -32.06 28.88
C LYS A 100 -10.29 -32.08 29.14
N GLU A 101 -9.75 -33.25 29.48
CA GLU A 101 -8.30 -33.42 29.69
C GLU A 101 -7.49 -32.99 28.46
N PHE A 102 -7.97 -33.33 27.26
CA PHE A 102 -7.37 -32.87 26.01
C PHE A 102 -7.36 -31.34 25.87
N ARG A 103 -8.47 -30.66 26.18
CA ARG A 103 -8.51 -29.19 26.15
C ARG A 103 -7.57 -28.58 27.19
N ASP A 104 -7.47 -29.17 28.37
CA ASP A 104 -6.54 -28.72 29.42
C ASP A 104 -5.07 -28.86 28.98
N LEU A 105 -4.73 -29.92 28.23
CA LEU A 105 -3.40 -30.13 27.64
C LEU A 105 -3.08 -29.14 26.50
N VAL A 106 -4.09 -28.78 25.70
CA VAL A 106 -3.97 -27.87 24.55
C VAL A 106 -3.95 -26.40 24.99
N GLY A 107 -4.68 -26.06 26.06
CA GLY A 107 -4.84 -24.70 26.58
C GLY A 107 -5.83 -23.87 25.77
N ASN A 108 -5.44 -23.45 24.56
CA ASN A 108 -6.25 -22.63 23.65
C ASN A 108 -6.27 -23.27 22.25
N ASP A 109 -7.31 -23.03 21.44
CA ASP A 109 -7.41 -23.54 20.06
C ASP A 109 -6.16 -23.13 19.24
N PRO A 110 -5.31 -24.09 18.80
CA PRO A 110 -4.06 -23.79 18.12
C PRO A 110 -4.25 -23.05 16.79
N ILE A 111 -5.36 -23.27 16.09
CA ILE A 111 -5.65 -22.55 14.84
C ILE A 111 -5.94 -21.08 15.14
N ASP A 112 -6.68 -20.78 16.20
CA ASP A 112 -7.00 -19.39 16.55
C ASP A 112 -5.73 -18.62 16.95
N ILE A 113 -4.81 -19.26 17.70
CA ILE A 113 -3.50 -18.67 18.04
C ILE A 113 -2.68 -18.36 16.79
N GLU A 114 -2.63 -19.29 15.82
CA GLU A 114 -1.87 -19.12 14.59
C GLU A 114 -2.48 -18.01 13.72
N ILE A 115 -3.81 -17.91 13.65
CA ILE A 115 -4.52 -16.82 12.97
C ILE A 115 -4.18 -15.47 13.61
N GLU A 116 -4.21 -15.36 14.94
CA GLU A 116 -3.84 -14.12 15.63
C GLU A 116 -2.38 -13.73 15.38
N LYS A 117 -1.47 -14.71 15.38
CA LYS A 117 -0.05 -14.48 15.12
C LYS A 117 0.17 -13.94 13.72
N ARG A 118 -0.45 -14.54 12.70
CA ARG A 118 -0.39 -14.06 11.30
C ARG A 118 -0.90 -12.64 11.17
N LYS A 119 -2.07 -12.33 11.76
CA LYS A 119 -2.62 -10.97 11.77
C LYS A 119 -1.66 -9.95 12.39
N ARG A 120 -0.98 -10.30 13.48
CA ARG A 120 0.01 -9.42 14.13
C ARG A 120 1.25 -9.23 13.27
N GLU A 121 1.73 -10.28 12.62
CA GLU A 121 2.88 -10.22 11.70
C GLU A 121 2.55 -9.36 10.46
N GLU A 122 1.38 -9.55 9.86
CA GLU A 122 0.87 -8.73 8.75
C GLU A 122 0.75 -7.26 9.16
N ALA A 123 0.15 -6.96 10.32
CA ALA A 123 0.05 -5.59 10.80
C ALA A 123 1.43 -4.94 11.01
N ARG A 124 2.40 -5.72 11.52
CA ARG A 124 3.78 -5.25 11.72
C ARG A 124 4.50 -5.00 10.40
N THR A 125 4.35 -5.88 9.41
CA THR A 125 5.00 -5.70 8.11
C THR A 125 4.41 -4.50 7.38
N THR A 126 3.08 -4.32 7.37
CA THR A 126 2.42 -3.14 6.80
C THR A 126 2.90 -1.85 7.46
N TYR A 127 2.98 -1.82 8.80
CA TYR A 127 3.49 -0.68 9.54
C TYR A 127 4.94 -0.34 9.16
N ASN A 128 5.83 -1.33 9.14
CA ASN A 128 7.23 -1.13 8.77
C ASN A 128 7.38 -0.61 7.34
N THR A 129 6.65 -1.19 6.39
CA THR A 129 6.64 -0.76 4.98
C THR A 129 6.21 0.71 4.86
N HIS A 130 5.16 1.13 5.57
CA HIS A 130 4.72 2.52 5.57
C HIS A 130 5.77 3.49 6.15
N ILE A 131 6.46 3.10 7.23
CA ILE A 131 7.54 3.91 7.80
C ILE A 131 8.71 4.06 6.81
N GLU A 132 9.11 2.98 6.16
CA GLU A 132 10.19 3.00 5.15
C GLU A 132 9.81 3.84 3.93
N GLN A 133 8.58 3.71 3.44
CA GLN A 133 8.05 4.52 2.33
C GLN A 133 8.08 6.01 2.67
N ASN A 134 7.54 6.40 3.83
CA ASN A 134 7.53 7.80 4.28
C ASN A 134 8.95 8.36 4.43
N LYS A 135 9.88 7.58 4.99
CA LYS A 135 11.28 7.98 5.12
C LYS A 135 11.94 8.17 3.75
N SER A 136 11.67 7.27 2.80
CA SER A 136 12.19 7.35 1.44
C SER A 136 11.66 8.57 0.69
N GLN A 137 10.35 8.82 0.74
CA GLN A 137 9.73 10.01 0.12
C GLN A 137 10.30 11.30 0.69
N ARG A 138 10.41 11.41 2.02
CA ARG A 138 11.00 12.57 2.69
C ARG A 138 12.44 12.83 2.24
N LYS A 139 13.25 11.78 2.17
CA LYS A 139 14.64 11.90 1.70
C LYS A 139 14.71 12.43 0.26
N ARG A 140 13.87 11.91 -0.65
CA ARG A 140 13.84 12.40 -2.04
C ARG A 140 13.42 13.87 -2.12
N LEU A 141 12.48 14.30 -1.29
CA LEU A 141 12.09 15.71 -1.20
C LEU A 141 13.24 16.59 -0.69
N GLU A 142 13.97 16.13 0.33
CA GLU A 142 15.18 16.79 0.84
C GLU A 142 16.29 16.88 -0.24
N ASP A 143 16.45 15.85 -1.07
CA ASP A 143 17.39 15.83 -2.20
C ASP A 143 16.99 16.89 -3.26
N LEU A 144 15.70 16.95 -3.64
CA LEU A 144 15.20 17.98 -4.57
C LEU A 144 15.37 19.40 -4.01
N ASN A 145 15.10 19.60 -2.71
CA ASN A 145 15.32 20.89 -2.06
C ASN A 145 16.79 21.31 -2.12
N SER A 146 17.71 20.37 -1.88
CA SER A 146 19.15 20.61 -1.95
C SER A 146 19.58 20.99 -3.38
N MET A 147 19.03 20.31 -4.39
CA MET A 147 19.25 20.66 -5.79
C MET A 147 18.76 22.07 -6.10
N PHE A 148 17.55 22.44 -5.65
CA PHE A 148 17.00 23.77 -5.88
C PHE A 148 17.87 24.86 -5.24
N ILE A 149 18.30 24.67 -3.99
CA ILE A 149 19.20 25.62 -3.30
C ILE A 149 20.50 25.78 -4.09
N ALA A 150 21.13 24.69 -4.54
CA ALA A 150 22.36 24.77 -5.33
C ALA A 150 22.19 25.58 -6.63
N LEU A 151 21.03 25.49 -7.29
CA LEU A 151 20.72 26.28 -8.48
C LEU A 151 20.56 27.78 -8.17
N THR A 152 20.04 28.12 -6.98
CA THR A 152 19.88 29.52 -6.56
C THR A 152 21.20 30.18 -6.15
N THR A 153 22.11 29.44 -5.52
CA THR A 153 23.37 30.00 -4.98
C THR A 153 24.56 29.88 -5.93
N GLY A 154 24.52 28.95 -6.89
CA GLY A 154 25.62 28.67 -7.80
C GLY A 154 25.66 29.59 -9.03
N ASN A 155 26.85 30.13 -9.34
CA ASN A 155 27.10 30.87 -10.58
C ASN A 155 27.64 29.99 -11.72
N GLU A 156 27.59 28.67 -11.57
CA GLU A 156 28.18 27.70 -12.50
C GLU A 156 27.28 27.33 -13.69
N HIS A 157 26.07 27.89 -13.76
CA HIS A 157 25.07 27.54 -14.76
C HIS A 157 24.65 28.75 -15.57
N THR A 158 24.59 28.59 -16.90
CA THR A 158 23.97 29.59 -17.77
C THR A 158 22.45 29.67 -17.52
N PRO A 159 21.78 30.78 -17.87
CA PRO A 159 20.33 30.89 -17.73
C PRO A 159 19.56 29.73 -18.38
N GLN A 160 20.00 29.27 -19.56
CA GLN A 160 19.39 28.14 -20.26
C GLN A 160 19.55 26.82 -19.49
N GLN A 161 20.74 26.59 -18.91
CA GLN A 161 20.99 25.40 -18.08
C GLN A 161 20.15 25.44 -16.80
N ARG A 162 19.98 26.60 -16.18
CA ARG A 162 19.10 26.78 -15.01
C ARG A 162 17.64 26.47 -15.34
N GLY A 163 17.14 26.97 -16.47
CA GLY A 163 15.80 26.66 -16.96
C GLY A 163 15.58 25.16 -17.15
N TYR A 164 16.47 24.48 -17.87
CA TYR A 164 16.38 23.02 -18.07
C TYR A 164 16.47 22.23 -16.76
N LYS A 165 17.30 22.67 -15.80
CA LYS A 165 17.38 22.01 -14.50
C LYS A 165 16.13 22.24 -13.64
N LEU A 166 15.48 23.40 -13.75
CA LEU A 166 14.21 23.68 -13.09
C LEU A 166 13.07 22.81 -13.62
N GLU A 167 13.01 22.67 -14.94
CA GLU A 167 12.05 21.80 -15.63
C GLU A 167 12.17 20.36 -15.12
N ASN A 168 13.38 19.80 -15.12
CA ASN A 168 13.63 18.45 -14.60
C ASN A 168 13.29 18.32 -13.12
N LEU A 169 13.69 19.29 -12.30
CA LEU A 169 13.41 19.31 -10.87
C LEU A 169 11.89 19.29 -10.61
N PHE A 170 11.12 20.05 -11.39
CA PHE A 170 9.68 20.08 -11.27
C PHE A 170 9.04 18.77 -11.73
N CYS A 171 9.53 18.15 -12.82
CA CYS A 171 9.10 16.81 -13.21
C CYS A 171 9.36 15.76 -12.11
N ASP A 172 10.54 15.81 -11.48
CA ASP A 172 10.88 14.88 -10.40
C ASP A 172 9.99 15.12 -9.16
N LEU A 173 9.64 16.37 -8.87
CA LEU A 173 8.65 16.70 -7.83
C LEU A 173 7.27 16.09 -8.16
N LEU A 174 6.79 16.24 -9.40
CA LEU A 174 5.51 15.64 -9.83
C LEU A 174 5.54 14.11 -9.70
N GLN A 175 6.67 13.48 -10.04
CA GLN A 175 6.86 12.05 -9.85
C GLN A 175 6.77 11.64 -8.37
N LEU A 176 7.29 12.45 -7.44
CA LEU A 176 7.14 12.19 -6.00
C LEU A 176 5.71 12.32 -5.51
N THR A 177 4.90 13.17 -6.15
CA THR A 177 3.49 13.36 -5.80
C THR A 177 2.56 12.29 -6.36
N GLU A 178 3.09 11.32 -7.12
CA GLU A 178 2.34 10.23 -7.75
C GLU A 178 1.20 10.71 -8.68
N LEU A 179 1.31 11.94 -9.20
CA LEU A 179 0.36 12.48 -10.18
C LEU A 179 0.63 11.89 -11.57
N ASP A 180 -0.43 11.74 -12.36
CA ASP A 180 -0.29 11.47 -13.80
C ASP A 180 0.37 12.68 -14.47
N TYR A 181 1.57 12.52 -15.01
CA TYR A 181 2.30 13.58 -15.67
C TYR A 181 2.99 13.12 -16.96
N SER A 182 3.34 14.06 -17.82
CA SER A 182 4.20 13.86 -18.97
C SER A 182 5.46 14.74 -18.86
N ARG A 183 6.57 14.18 -19.29
CA ARG A 183 7.83 14.91 -19.49
C ARG A 183 7.72 15.86 -20.69
N PRO A 184 8.62 16.85 -20.81
CA PRO A 184 8.63 17.81 -21.92
C PRO A 184 8.45 17.15 -23.29
N TYR A 185 7.61 17.74 -24.13
CA TYR A 185 7.26 17.18 -25.43
C TYR A 185 6.99 18.28 -26.47
N LYS A 186 6.95 17.86 -27.74
CA LYS A 186 6.55 18.72 -28.85
C LYS A 186 5.22 18.24 -29.41
N THR A 187 4.33 19.17 -29.70
CA THR A 187 3.09 18.87 -30.42
C THR A 187 3.37 18.60 -31.90
N PRO A 188 2.41 18.04 -32.66
CA PRO A 188 2.58 17.78 -34.10
C PRO A 188 2.89 19.04 -34.93
N ASP A 189 2.44 20.21 -34.50
CA ASP A 189 2.72 21.52 -35.11
C ASP A 189 4.06 22.13 -34.65
N GLY A 190 4.83 21.41 -33.82
CA GLY A 190 6.17 21.80 -33.39
C GLY A 190 6.22 22.68 -32.14
N GLU A 191 5.07 22.97 -31.52
CA GLU A 191 4.97 23.72 -30.26
C GLU A 191 5.65 22.94 -29.12
N GLN A 192 6.58 23.57 -28.40
CA GLN A 192 7.22 22.97 -27.23
C GLN A 192 6.39 23.22 -25.96
N ILE A 193 6.14 22.15 -25.22
CA ILE A 193 5.47 22.12 -23.92
C ILE A 193 6.43 21.51 -22.90
N ASP A 194 6.70 22.23 -21.81
CA ASP A 194 7.67 21.81 -20.79
C ASP A 194 7.15 20.64 -19.94
N GLY A 195 5.84 20.39 -19.98
CA GLY A 195 5.23 19.19 -19.44
C GLY A 195 3.72 19.34 -19.29
N HIS A 196 3.10 18.28 -18.80
CA HIS A 196 1.69 18.28 -18.45
C HIS A 196 1.47 17.42 -17.22
N PHE A 197 0.46 17.74 -16.42
CA PHE A 197 0.01 16.87 -15.35
C PHE A 197 -1.49 16.97 -15.13
N LYS A 198 -2.06 15.92 -14.55
CA LYS A 198 -3.45 15.90 -14.11
C LYS A 198 -3.51 16.21 -12.62
N TYR A 199 -4.42 17.11 -12.27
CA TYR A 199 -4.74 17.38 -10.88
C TYR A 199 -6.25 17.51 -10.74
N GLU A 200 -6.81 16.69 -9.85
CA GLU A 200 -8.25 16.43 -9.75
C GLU A 200 -8.86 16.03 -11.12
N LYS A 201 -9.76 16.85 -11.67
CA LYS A 201 -10.48 16.59 -12.92
C LYS A 201 -9.96 17.44 -14.09
N PHE A 202 -8.83 18.11 -13.92
CA PHE A 202 -8.30 19.07 -14.88
C PHE A 202 -6.89 18.72 -15.32
N ASP A 203 -6.59 19.03 -16.57
CA ASP A 203 -5.26 18.95 -17.17
C ASP A 203 -4.56 20.31 -17.04
N TYR A 204 -3.29 20.27 -16.61
CA TYR A 204 -2.44 21.44 -16.45
C TYR A 204 -1.25 21.31 -17.40
N LEU A 205 -1.11 22.24 -18.33
CA LEU A 205 0.15 22.43 -19.06
C LEU A 205 1.15 23.15 -18.15
N ILE A 206 2.42 22.82 -18.29
CA ILE A 206 3.51 23.42 -17.53
C ILE A 206 4.33 24.30 -18.48
N GLU A 207 4.68 25.48 -18.01
CA GLU A 207 5.79 26.28 -18.52
C GLU A 207 6.69 26.63 -17.34
N SER A 208 8.00 26.48 -17.50
CA SER A 208 8.97 26.81 -16.46
C SER A 208 10.05 27.74 -16.98
N LYS A 209 10.34 28.80 -16.22
CA LYS A 209 11.37 29.78 -16.59
C LYS A 209 12.26 30.17 -15.42
N TRP A 210 13.54 30.31 -15.73
CA TRP A 210 14.55 30.88 -14.82
C TRP A 210 15.32 31.99 -15.54
N GLU A 211 14.66 33.15 -15.68
CA GLU A 211 15.26 34.36 -16.24
C GLU A 211 15.64 35.32 -15.11
N ASP A 212 16.69 36.12 -15.28
CA ASP A 212 17.13 37.09 -14.27
C ASP A 212 16.07 38.17 -13.98
N ASN A 213 15.24 38.49 -14.97
CA ASN A 213 14.16 39.47 -14.85
C ASN A 213 12.83 38.80 -14.49
N LEU A 214 11.93 39.58 -13.90
CA LEU A 214 10.53 39.18 -13.69
C LEU A 214 9.86 38.85 -15.04
N ILE A 215 9.07 37.77 -15.05
CA ILE A 215 8.27 37.37 -16.22
C ILE A 215 7.28 38.48 -16.59
N LYS A 216 7.28 38.84 -17.87
CA LYS A 216 6.49 39.95 -18.40
C LYS A 216 5.21 39.45 -19.08
N GLN A 217 4.33 40.40 -19.43
CA GLN A 217 3.05 40.12 -20.08
C GLN A 217 3.22 39.27 -21.36
N LYS A 218 4.27 39.51 -22.15
CA LYS A 218 4.52 38.78 -23.40
C LYS A 218 4.63 37.27 -23.18
N ASP A 219 5.33 36.86 -22.13
CA ASP A 219 5.53 35.44 -21.81
C ASP A 219 4.21 34.76 -21.43
N LEU A 220 3.43 35.42 -20.56
CA LEU A 220 2.10 34.94 -20.19
C LEU A 220 1.14 34.91 -21.38
N SER A 221 1.22 35.87 -22.30
CA SER A 221 0.44 35.89 -23.55
C SER A 221 0.77 34.71 -24.46
N ILE A 222 2.05 34.36 -24.58
CA ILE A 222 2.47 33.19 -25.37
C ILE A 222 1.88 31.93 -24.76
N PHE A 223 2.04 31.75 -23.44
CA PHE A 223 1.54 30.58 -22.73
C PHE A 223 -0.01 30.48 -22.73
N ASP A 224 -0.72 31.59 -22.56
CA ASP A 224 -2.19 31.61 -22.66
C ASP A 224 -2.65 31.18 -24.07
N GLY A 225 -1.94 31.60 -25.11
CA GLY A 225 -2.16 31.15 -26.49
C GLY A 225 -2.01 29.63 -26.64
N LYS A 226 -0.96 29.05 -26.04
CA LYS A 226 -0.73 27.59 -26.00
C LYS A 226 -1.94 26.85 -25.41
N ILE A 227 -2.45 27.34 -24.27
CA ILE A 227 -3.59 26.73 -23.56
C ILE A 227 -4.89 26.89 -24.35
N ARG A 228 -5.13 28.06 -24.96
CA ARG A 228 -6.31 28.33 -25.80
C ARG A 228 -6.46 27.39 -26.99
N GLY A 229 -5.34 26.86 -27.50
CA GLY A 229 -5.34 25.86 -28.56
C GLY A 229 -5.80 24.46 -28.12
N LYS A 230 -6.05 24.22 -26.82
CA LYS A 230 -6.45 22.92 -26.27
C LYS A 230 -7.92 22.93 -25.81
N VAL A 231 -8.40 21.82 -25.24
CA VAL A 231 -9.80 21.73 -24.76
C VAL A 231 -10.07 22.78 -23.67
N GLN A 232 -11.30 23.30 -23.61
CA GLN A 232 -11.68 24.44 -22.76
C GLN A 232 -11.37 24.24 -21.26
N SER A 233 -11.34 23.01 -20.77
CA SER A 233 -11.02 22.68 -19.38
C SER A 233 -9.51 22.69 -19.06
N THR A 234 -8.64 22.84 -20.07
CA THR A 234 -7.18 22.88 -19.88
C THR A 234 -6.78 24.14 -19.14
N ARG A 235 -5.94 23.98 -18.13
CA ARG A 235 -5.35 25.06 -17.34
C ARG A 235 -3.84 25.09 -17.56
N GLY A 236 -3.22 26.18 -17.14
CA GLY A 236 -1.76 26.33 -17.15
C GLY A 236 -1.22 26.46 -15.74
N LEU A 237 -0.03 25.92 -15.51
CA LEU A 237 0.83 26.26 -14.39
C LEU A 237 2.09 26.90 -14.96
N PHE A 238 2.33 28.16 -14.62
CA PHE A 238 3.56 28.86 -14.98
C PHE A 238 4.46 28.95 -13.76
N LEU A 239 5.63 28.32 -13.82
CA LEU A 239 6.65 28.37 -12.78
C LEU A 239 7.73 29.39 -13.16
N SER A 240 7.93 30.40 -12.32
CA SER A 240 9.03 31.36 -12.48
C SER A 240 9.89 31.39 -11.22
N ALA A 241 11.17 31.08 -11.36
CA ALA A 241 12.10 31.11 -10.22
C ALA A 241 12.22 32.50 -9.59
N ASN A 242 12.27 33.57 -10.40
CA ASN A 242 12.42 34.95 -9.93
C ASN A 242 11.09 35.71 -9.81
N GLY A 243 9.96 35.08 -10.19
CA GLY A 243 8.62 35.67 -10.06
C GLY A 243 8.11 36.39 -11.30
N PHE A 244 7.11 37.25 -11.09
CA PHE A 244 6.28 37.84 -12.15
C PHE A 244 6.13 39.35 -11.95
N ASP A 245 5.98 40.08 -13.05
CA ASP A 245 5.67 41.51 -13.03
C ASP A 245 4.21 41.76 -12.65
N ASP A 246 3.96 42.72 -11.74
CA ASP A 246 2.61 43.01 -11.24
C ASP A 246 1.63 43.40 -12.34
N ASN A 247 2.07 44.14 -13.38
CA ASN A 247 1.18 44.49 -14.49
C ASN A 247 0.81 43.27 -15.32
N ALA A 248 1.74 42.31 -15.46
CA ALA A 248 1.45 41.05 -16.12
C ALA A 248 0.43 40.24 -15.29
N VAL A 249 0.61 40.16 -13.97
CA VAL A 249 -0.35 39.48 -13.08
C VAL A 249 -1.74 40.11 -13.17
N ILE A 250 -1.84 41.44 -13.08
CA ILE A 250 -3.11 42.17 -13.16
C ILE A 250 -3.80 41.92 -14.50
N LYS A 251 -3.05 41.93 -15.61
CA LYS A 251 -3.61 41.76 -16.96
C LYS A 251 -4.28 40.40 -17.17
N PHE A 252 -3.75 39.35 -16.56
CA PHE A 252 -4.26 37.98 -16.67
C PHE A 252 -5.16 37.57 -15.50
N SER A 253 -5.31 38.43 -14.50
CA SER A 253 -6.29 38.26 -13.43
C SER A 253 -7.66 38.76 -13.91
N GLY A 254 -8.73 38.01 -13.66
CA GLY A 254 -10.12 38.43 -13.94
C GLY A 254 -10.65 38.25 -15.37
N ASP A 255 -9.81 38.18 -16.41
CA ASP A 255 -10.25 37.95 -17.80
C ASP A 255 -10.28 36.45 -18.18
N SER A 256 -11.23 35.70 -17.60
CA SER A 256 -11.30 34.23 -17.73
C SER A 256 -9.96 33.53 -17.40
N PRO A 257 -9.46 33.74 -16.16
CA PRO A 257 -8.13 33.30 -15.77
C PRO A 257 -8.03 31.77 -15.82
N ARG A 258 -7.00 31.26 -16.49
CA ARG A 258 -6.73 29.82 -16.65
C ARG A 258 -5.30 29.43 -16.32
N ILE A 259 -4.46 30.41 -16.03
CA ILE A 259 -3.05 30.22 -15.67
C ILE A 259 -2.95 30.40 -14.16
N ILE A 260 -2.31 29.45 -13.50
CA ILE A 260 -1.87 29.55 -12.11
C ILE A 260 -0.39 29.88 -12.13
N LEU A 261 0.02 30.87 -11.33
CA LEU A 261 1.42 31.25 -11.18
C LEU A 261 2.01 30.61 -9.93
N MET A 262 3.22 30.08 -10.09
CA MET A 262 4.04 29.54 -9.01
C MET A 262 5.40 30.24 -9.05
N THR A 263 5.79 30.85 -7.94
CA THR A 263 7.09 31.51 -7.82
C THR A 263 8.16 30.54 -7.31
N GLY A 264 9.44 30.91 -7.40
CA GLY A 264 10.51 30.18 -6.73
C GLY A 264 10.35 30.14 -5.21
N GLU A 265 9.74 31.16 -4.60
CA GLU A 265 9.39 31.18 -3.18
C GLU A 265 8.34 30.11 -2.85
N ASP A 266 7.30 29.98 -3.70
CA ASP A 266 6.29 28.92 -3.57
C ASP A 266 6.91 27.54 -3.69
N LEU A 267 7.76 27.34 -4.70
CA LEU A 267 8.45 26.07 -4.92
C LEU A 267 9.37 25.72 -3.75
N ALA A 268 10.11 26.70 -3.21
CA ALA A 268 10.95 26.50 -2.04
C ALA A 268 10.16 26.04 -0.81
N MET A 269 8.97 26.60 -0.57
CA MET A 269 8.09 26.16 0.53
C MET A 269 7.62 24.71 0.35
N ILE A 270 7.37 24.30 -0.89
CA ILE A 270 6.99 22.91 -1.21
C ILE A 270 8.18 21.97 -1.00
N LEU A 271 9.35 22.30 -1.55
CA LEU A 271 10.54 21.46 -1.48
C LEU A 271 11.11 21.33 -0.06
N CYS A 272 11.03 22.38 0.77
CA CYS A 272 11.43 22.27 2.17
C CYS A 272 10.39 21.58 3.06
N GLY A 273 9.27 21.13 2.48
CA GLY A 273 8.22 20.39 3.18
C GLY A 273 7.34 21.24 4.10
N ARG A 274 7.38 22.58 3.98
CA ARG A 274 6.48 23.47 4.74
C ARG A 274 5.04 23.39 4.24
N VAL A 275 4.86 23.20 2.93
CA VAL A 275 3.55 23.07 2.29
C VAL A 275 3.56 21.84 1.40
N LEU A 276 2.56 20.96 1.50
CA LEU A 276 2.45 19.84 0.56
C LEU A 276 2.08 20.37 -0.83
N PHE A 277 2.61 19.75 -1.89
CA PHE A 277 2.28 20.16 -3.28
C PHE A 277 0.76 20.14 -3.53
N SER A 278 0.05 19.15 -2.98
CA SER A 278 -1.40 19.05 -3.05
C SER A 278 -2.12 20.24 -2.42
N ASP A 279 -1.64 20.71 -1.27
CA ASP A 279 -2.23 21.83 -0.53
C ASP A 279 -1.92 23.16 -1.23
N ALA A 280 -0.70 23.28 -1.77
CA ALA A 280 -0.30 24.41 -2.59
C ALA A 280 -1.17 24.55 -3.84
N MET A 281 -1.38 23.46 -4.57
CA MET A 281 -2.24 23.43 -5.75
C MET A 281 -3.69 23.74 -5.37
N LYS A 282 -4.21 23.14 -4.29
CA LYS A 282 -5.56 23.40 -3.80
C LYS A 282 -5.78 24.89 -3.50
N ALA A 283 -4.89 25.50 -2.72
CA ALA A 283 -5.01 26.90 -2.35
C ALA A 283 -4.94 27.83 -3.56
N LYS A 284 -4.02 27.57 -4.49
CA LYS A 284 -3.90 28.35 -5.73
C LYS A 284 -5.12 28.18 -6.65
N VAL A 285 -5.66 26.96 -6.77
CA VAL A 285 -6.90 26.68 -7.51
C VAL A 285 -8.11 27.36 -6.86
N GLU A 286 -8.22 27.33 -5.54
CA GLU A 286 -9.30 28.02 -4.83
C GLU A 286 -9.22 29.55 -5.03
N ALA A 287 -8.01 30.12 -5.01
CA ALA A 287 -7.80 31.54 -5.20
C ALA A 287 -8.20 32.03 -6.60
N ILE A 288 -7.82 31.29 -7.66
CA ILE A 288 -8.21 31.63 -9.03
C ILE A 288 -9.71 31.45 -9.25
N VAL A 289 -10.32 30.40 -8.69
CA VAL A 289 -11.76 30.11 -8.83
C VAL A 289 -12.62 31.11 -8.07
N ARG A 290 -12.25 31.47 -6.83
CA ARG A 290 -13.07 32.33 -5.97
C ARG A 290 -12.85 33.82 -6.22
N TYR A 291 -11.62 34.22 -6.50
CA TYR A 291 -11.22 35.62 -6.51
C TYR A 291 -10.59 36.07 -7.83
N GLY A 292 -10.42 35.16 -8.80
CA GLY A 292 -9.69 35.46 -10.03
C GLY A 292 -8.20 35.73 -9.81
N ASN A 293 -7.65 35.40 -8.64
CA ASN A 293 -6.27 35.63 -8.29
C ASN A 293 -5.38 34.49 -8.81
N ILE A 294 -4.61 34.76 -9.86
CA ILE A 294 -3.71 33.79 -10.47
C ILE A 294 -2.38 33.59 -9.72
N ASN A 295 -2.01 34.53 -8.84
CA ASN A 295 -0.72 34.55 -8.15
C ASN A 295 -0.90 34.56 -6.62
N PHE A 296 -1.61 33.56 -6.10
CA PHE A 296 -1.80 33.41 -4.66
C PHE A 296 -0.49 32.96 -3.98
N PRO A 297 0.10 33.75 -3.06
CA PRO A 297 1.38 33.40 -2.43
C PRO A 297 1.17 32.38 -1.31
N LEU A 298 1.94 31.30 -1.31
CA LEU A 298 1.74 30.20 -0.36
C LEU A 298 2.14 30.54 1.08
N ARG A 299 2.88 31.63 1.31
CA ARG A 299 3.24 32.11 2.65
C ARG A 299 2.05 32.55 3.50
N ASN A 300 0.88 32.66 2.88
CA ASN A 300 -0.39 33.02 3.51
C ASN A 300 -1.22 31.79 3.93
N ILE A 301 -0.67 30.58 3.82
CA ILE A 301 -1.29 29.30 4.18
C ILE A 301 -0.76 28.83 5.54
#